data_AF-A0A432C7A9-F1
#
_entry.id   AF-A0A432C7A9-F1
#
_cell.length_a   1.000
_cell.length_b   1.000
_cell.length_c   1.000
_cell.angle_alpha   90.00
_cell.angle_beta   90.00
_cell.angle_gamma   90.00
#
_symmetry.space_group_name_H-M   'P 1'
#
loop_
_entity.id
_entity.type
_entity.pdbx_description
1 polymer ?
#
loop_
_entity_poly.entity_id
_entity_poly.type
_entity_poly.pdbx_seq_one_letter_code
_entity_poly.pdbx_strand_id
1 'polypeptide(L)'
;ENLKIKQQLSEIQFDKKRLFENLSSLTFTTISETTILQQPILITQETAANNRPELKYFEFQNQQIEASKTVISKNNLPKINAFGNAGYGNPGLNMIDNSFQPILMVGLRANWNVFDWNKLKAEKDALSVSADIIATEKETFLLNNSLQLQEMSNEIQNIILNNFLSAEQIVKEFDSVKYKICGSIREGIIDKLKIKLIDKYDISDKESKIGDKNSKIWIESKEYIGNSLLFAVEPFSGNGGIGTELFCGIIDLQNKNKDLFVKIPEFNQNGWWRDVKFFQDFENFKIDFSDSNFIGFLGKNKDKKEELVQALSQQIIEYIESREKVLFEIYKEITEKNKKF
;
A
#
# COMPACT_ATOMS: atom_id res chain seq x y z
N GLU A 1 -26.05 -21.02 -13.73
CA GLU A 1 -25.03 -20.38 -12.86
C GLU A 1 -23.72 -20.09 -13.59
N ASN A 2 -23.05 -21.09 -14.19
CA ASN A 2 -21.77 -20.92 -14.88
C ASN A 2 -21.79 -19.89 -16.05
N LEU A 3 -22.87 -19.84 -16.83
CA LEU A 3 -23.05 -18.85 -17.91
C LEU A 3 -23.15 -17.41 -17.41
N LYS A 4 -23.86 -17.19 -16.29
CA LYS A 4 -24.03 -15.85 -15.69
C LYS A 4 -22.70 -15.32 -15.16
N ILE A 5 -21.89 -16.18 -14.55
CA ILE A 5 -20.54 -15.83 -14.07
C ILE A 5 -19.62 -15.48 -15.24
N LYS A 6 -19.66 -16.26 -16.34
CA LYS A 6 -18.89 -15.95 -17.56
C LYS A 6 -19.27 -14.59 -18.14
N GLN A 7 -20.56 -14.26 -18.16
CA GLN A 7 -21.04 -12.97 -18.61
C GLN A 7 -20.52 -11.83 -17.72
N GLN A 8 -20.62 -11.97 -16.39
CA GLN A 8 -20.11 -10.98 -15.44
C GLN A 8 -18.60 -10.77 -15.55
N LEU A 9 -17.82 -11.84 -15.75
CA LEU A 9 -16.38 -11.73 -15.97
C LEU A 9 -16.05 -10.96 -17.26
N SER A 10 -16.80 -11.23 -18.33
CA SER A 10 -16.67 -10.51 -19.59
C SER A 10 -16.98 -9.02 -19.42
N GLU A 11 -18.09 -8.69 -18.74
CA GLU A 11 -18.48 -7.31 -18.42
C GLU A 11 -17.38 -6.59 -17.63
N ILE A 12 -16.83 -7.21 -16.59
CA ILE A 12 -15.72 -6.66 -15.79
C ILE A 12 -14.46 -6.44 -16.64
N GLN A 13 -14.14 -7.35 -17.56
CA GLN A 13 -13.00 -7.18 -18.46
C GLN A 13 -13.17 -5.99 -19.39
N PHE A 14 -14.35 -5.83 -19.99
CA PHE A 14 -14.66 -4.67 -20.82
C PHE A 14 -14.65 -3.36 -20.02
N ASP A 15 -15.17 -3.37 -18.79
CA ASP A 15 -15.14 -2.22 -17.90
C ASP A 15 -13.72 -1.84 -17.51
N LYS A 16 -12.89 -2.82 -17.17
CA LYS A 16 -11.47 -2.60 -16.87
C LYS A 16 -10.78 -1.95 -18.07
N LYS A 17 -10.94 -2.51 -19.27
CA LYS A 17 -10.37 -1.94 -20.50
C LYS A 17 -10.77 -0.49 -20.70
N ARG A 18 -12.09 -0.21 -20.64
CA ARG A 18 -12.65 1.14 -20.76
C ARG A 18 -12.04 2.11 -19.75
N LEU A 19 -11.87 1.68 -18.50
CA LEU A 19 -11.27 2.52 -17.45
C LEU A 19 -9.78 2.82 -17.71
N PHE A 20 -9.01 1.86 -18.22
CA PHE A 20 -7.61 2.08 -18.62
C PHE A 20 -7.47 3.00 -19.84
N GLU A 21 -8.36 2.89 -20.82
CA GLU A 21 -8.42 3.81 -21.97
C GLU A 21 -8.76 5.24 -21.53
N ASN A 22 -9.72 5.39 -20.63
CA ASN A 22 -10.07 6.68 -20.03
C ASN A 22 -8.89 7.27 -19.26
N LEU A 23 -8.23 6.46 -18.42
CA LEU A 23 -7.07 6.90 -17.65
C LEU A 23 -5.91 7.32 -18.57
N SER A 24 -5.66 6.56 -19.65
CA SER A 24 -4.66 6.91 -20.65
C SER A 24 -4.98 8.25 -21.32
N SER A 25 -6.25 8.49 -21.63
CA SER A 25 -6.72 9.74 -22.23
C SER A 25 -6.59 10.93 -21.28
N LEU A 26 -6.94 10.76 -20.01
CA LEU A 26 -6.86 11.82 -18.99
C LEU A 26 -5.42 12.17 -18.60
N THR A 27 -4.52 11.18 -18.63
CA THR A 27 -3.11 11.37 -18.26
C THR A 27 -2.20 11.66 -19.46
N PHE A 28 -2.72 11.57 -20.69
CA PHE A 28 -1.94 11.63 -21.93
C PHE A 28 -0.77 10.62 -21.96
N THR A 29 -0.94 9.48 -21.28
CA THR A 29 0.08 8.43 -21.19
C THR A 29 -0.50 7.10 -21.68
N THR A 30 0.24 6.31 -22.45
CA THR A 30 -0.24 4.98 -22.85
C THR A 30 -0.09 4.00 -21.68
N ILE A 31 -1.21 3.55 -21.12
CA ILE A 31 -1.24 2.60 -20.00
C ILE A 31 -1.82 1.28 -20.50
N SER A 32 -1.01 0.21 -20.44
CA SER A 32 -1.46 -1.14 -20.81
C SER A 32 -2.53 -1.67 -19.83
N GLU A 33 -3.50 -2.44 -20.31
CA GLU A 33 -4.48 -3.16 -19.47
C GLU A 33 -3.84 -4.17 -18.51
N THR A 34 -2.59 -4.57 -18.78
CA THR A 34 -1.78 -5.46 -17.92
C THR A 34 -1.00 -4.71 -16.84
N THR A 35 -1.07 -3.37 -16.80
CA THR A 35 -0.37 -2.56 -15.81
C THR A 35 -0.93 -2.85 -14.41
N ILE A 36 -0.03 -3.07 -13.45
CA ILE A 36 -0.37 -3.28 -12.05
C ILE A 36 -0.41 -1.93 -11.35
N LEU A 37 -1.61 -1.50 -10.92
CA LEU A 37 -1.79 -0.28 -10.14
C LEU A 37 -1.37 -0.53 -8.69
N GLN A 38 -0.58 0.39 -8.13
CA GLN A 38 -0.18 0.34 -6.72
C GLN A 38 -1.09 1.25 -5.90
N GLN A 39 -1.47 0.79 -4.71
CA GLN A 39 -2.20 1.63 -3.76
C GLN A 39 -1.25 2.73 -3.24
N PRO A 40 -1.68 4.01 -3.27
CA PRO A 40 -0.84 5.09 -2.75
C PRO A 40 -0.67 4.97 -1.23
N ILE A 41 0.52 5.33 -0.75
CA ILE A 41 0.79 5.47 0.69
C ILE A 41 0.05 6.72 1.17
N LEU A 42 -0.95 6.54 2.03
CA LEU A 42 -1.69 7.64 2.63
C LEU A 42 -0.79 8.33 3.68
N ILE A 43 -0.17 9.44 3.31
CA ILE A 43 0.51 10.32 4.27
C ILE A 43 -0.54 11.28 4.83
N THR A 44 -1.11 10.93 5.99
CA THR A 44 -1.98 11.84 6.76
C THR A 44 -1.13 12.89 7.46
N GLN A 45 -0.54 13.82 6.70
CA GLN A 45 -0.09 15.08 7.27
C GLN A 45 -1.32 15.96 7.43
N GLU A 46 -1.86 15.99 8.64
CA GLU A 46 -2.77 17.05 9.07
C GLU A 46 -2.00 18.37 9.12
N THR A 47 -1.78 19.01 7.97
CA THR A 47 -1.41 20.41 7.96
C THR A 47 -2.65 21.22 8.34
N ALA A 48 -2.66 21.79 9.54
CA ALA A 48 -3.73 22.65 10.03
C ALA A 48 -4.06 23.85 9.12
N ALA A 49 -3.18 24.18 8.17
CA ALA A 49 -3.39 25.23 7.18
C ALA A 49 -4.06 24.68 5.90
N ASN A 50 -5.28 25.15 5.62
CA ASN A 50 -5.98 24.89 4.36
C ASN A 50 -5.29 25.65 3.21
N ASN A 51 -4.46 24.96 2.44
CA ASN A 51 -3.65 25.54 1.35
C ASN A 51 -4.33 25.50 -0.03
N ARG A 52 -5.66 25.36 -0.07
CA ARG A 52 -6.43 25.29 -1.32
C ARG A 52 -6.22 26.54 -2.19
N PRO A 53 -5.84 26.42 -3.47
CA PRO A 53 -5.63 27.55 -4.37
C PRO A 53 -6.87 28.42 -4.57
N GLU A 54 -8.07 27.85 -4.42
CA GLU A 54 -9.35 28.56 -4.45
C GLU A 54 -9.43 29.65 -3.37
N LEU A 55 -8.78 29.45 -2.21
CA LEU A 55 -8.72 30.48 -1.17
C LEU A 55 -7.87 31.68 -1.59
N LYS A 56 -6.78 31.43 -2.34
CA LYS A 56 -5.96 32.50 -2.93
C LYS A 56 -6.72 33.24 -4.04
N TYR A 57 -7.58 32.55 -4.78
CA TYR A 57 -8.43 33.18 -5.79
C TYR A 57 -9.36 34.24 -5.17
N PHE A 58 -10.07 33.91 -4.08
CA PHE A 58 -10.89 34.89 -3.36
C PHE A 58 -10.06 36.06 -2.80
N GLU A 59 -8.84 35.79 -2.33
CA GLU A 59 -7.91 36.83 -1.89
C GLU A 59 -7.55 37.79 -3.03
N PHE A 60 -7.21 37.26 -4.22
CA PHE A 60 -6.88 38.08 -5.38
C PHE A 60 -8.07 38.89 -5.90
N GLN A 61 -9.28 38.36 -5.85
CA GLN A 61 -10.49 39.13 -6.20
C GLN A 61 -10.66 40.33 -5.25
N ASN A 62 -10.46 40.14 -3.94
CA ASN A 62 -10.50 41.24 -2.99
C ASN A 62 -9.38 42.27 -3.24
N GLN A 63 -8.16 41.81 -3.54
CA GLN A 63 -7.06 42.71 -3.90
C GLN A 63 -7.38 43.53 -5.17
N GLN A 64 -8.03 42.92 -6.17
CA GLN A 64 -8.48 43.62 -7.39
C GLN A 64 -9.53 44.69 -7.08
N ILE A 65 -10.46 44.43 -6.16
CA ILE A 65 -11.44 45.42 -5.71
C ILE A 65 -10.75 46.60 -5.01
N GLU A 66 -9.82 46.34 -4.11
CA GLU A 66 -9.10 47.41 -3.40
C GLU A 66 -8.23 48.25 -4.34
N ALA A 67 -7.59 47.61 -5.33
CA ALA A 67 -6.90 48.32 -6.41
C ALA A 67 -7.88 49.20 -7.22
N SER A 68 -9.08 48.70 -7.51
CA SER A 68 -10.11 49.43 -8.25
C SER A 68 -10.63 50.64 -7.47
N LYS A 69 -10.89 50.49 -6.16
CA LYS A 69 -11.24 51.60 -5.26
C LYS A 69 -10.15 52.68 -5.24
N THR A 70 -8.88 52.25 -5.27
CA THR A 70 -7.73 53.16 -5.34
C THR A 70 -7.70 53.94 -6.66
N VAL A 71 -7.93 53.27 -7.80
CA VAL A 71 -8.01 53.93 -9.12
C VAL A 71 -9.15 54.94 -9.17
N ILE A 72 -10.35 54.55 -8.69
CA ILE A 72 -11.52 55.45 -8.62
C ILE A 72 -11.21 56.66 -7.74
N SER A 73 -10.51 56.46 -6.62
CA SER A 73 -10.08 57.57 -5.74
C SER A 73 -9.19 58.59 -6.44
N LYS A 74 -8.47 58.20 -7.52
CA LYS A 74 -7.61 59.11 -8.29
C LYS A 74 -8.37 59.84 -9.40
N ASN A 75 -9.64 59.53 -9.67
CA ASN A 75 -10.41 60.16 -10.75
C ASN A 75 -10.73 61.64 -10.52
N ASN A 76 -10.71 62.12 -9.26
CA ASN A 76 -10.87 63.53 -8.91
C ASN A 76 -9.53 64.31 -8.90
N LEU A 77 -8.41 63.66 -9.25
CA LEU A 77 -7.11 64.33 -9.36
C LEU A 77 -6.97 64.99 -10.76
N PRO A 78 -6.19 66.07 -10.87
CA PRO A 78 -5.90 66.68 -12.17
C PRO A 78 -5.13 65.71 -13.06
N LYS A 79 -5.63 65.49 -14.28
CA LYS A 79 -4.98 64.70 -15.34
C LYS A 79 -4.11 65.62 -16.18
N ILE A 80 -2.80 65.40 -16.15
CA ILE A 80 -1.83 66.18 -16.92
C ILE A 80 -1.33 65.32 -18.07
N ASN A 81 -1.51 65.79 -19.31
CA ASN A 81 -1.09 65.12 -20.53
C ASN A 81 -0.17 66.04 -21.33
N ALA A 82 0.88 65.49 -21.95
CA ALA A 82 1.65 66.17 -22.99
C ALA A 82 1.14 65.74 -24.36
N PHE A 83 1.11 66.65 -25.33
CA PHE A 83 0.72 66.33 -26.71
C PHE A 83 1.63 67.02 -27.72
N GLY A 84 1.76 66.39 -28.89
CA GLY A 84 2.48 66.89 -30.04
C GLY A 84 1.78 66.48 -31.33
N ASN A 85 1.52 67.43 -32.22
CA ASN A 85 0.96 67.20 -33.54
C ASN A 85 1.89 67.84 -34.57
N ALA A 86 2.17 67.11 -35.65
CA ALA A 86 2.93 67.63 -36.78
C ALA A 86 2.21 67.26 -38.08
N GLY A 87 2.28 68.11 -39.09
CA GLY A 87 1.61 67.89 -40.37
C GLY A 87 2.07 68.87 -41.45
N TYR A 88 1.43 68.79 -42.62
CA TYR A 88 1.67 69.67 -43.75
C TYR A 88 0.34 69.93 -44.46
N GLY A 89 -0.06 71.19 -44.64
CA GLY A 89 -1.39 71.53 -45.15
C GLY A 89 -1.53 72.98 -45.61
N ASN A 90 -2.66 73.28 -46.28
CA ASN A 90 -3.02 74.63 -46.71
C ASN A 90 -4.46 74.96 -46.26
N PRO A 91 -4.68 76.03 -45.45
CA PRO A 91 -3.65 76.90 -44.89
C PRO A 91 -2.85 76.21 -43.77
N GLY A 92 -1.65 76.73 -43.49
CA GLY A 92 -0.83 76.31 -42.36
C GLY A 92 -1.40 76.77 -41.00
N LEU A 93 -0.53 76.99 -40.00
CA LEU A 93 -0.94 77.59 -38.72
C LEU A 93 -1.43 79.03 -38.88
N ASN A 94 -0.93 79.76 -39.88
CA ASN A 94 -1.44 81.06 -40.26
C ASN A 94 -2.61 80.90 -41.23
N MET A 95 -3.83 81.15 -40.74
CA MET A 95 -5.05 80.93 -41.51
C MET A 95 -5.30 81.96 -42.64
N ILE A 96 -4.50 83.04 -42.70
CA ILE A 96 -4.62 84.09 -43.73
C ILE A 96 -3.75 83.75 -44.96
N ASP A 97 -2.78 82.86 -44.81
CA ASP A 97 -1.83 82.48 -45.85
C ASP A 97 -2.30 81.20 -46.57
N ASN A 98 -2.71 81.35 -47.84
CA ASN A 98 -3.21 80.25 -48.69
C ASN A 98 -2.05 79.50 -49.38
N SER A 99 -1.07 79.03 -48.60
CA SER A 99 0.05 78.23 -49.07
C SER A 99 0.22 76.95 -48.24
N PHE A 100 0.80 75.90 -48.85
CA PHE A 100 1.11 74.66 -48.15
C PHE A 100 2.30 74.86 -47.21
N GLN A 101 2.11 74.60 -45.92
CA GLN A 101 3.12 74.87 -44.88
C GLN A 101 3.23 73.72 -43.86
N PRO A 102 4.42 73.50 -43.27
CA PRO A 102 4.57 72.58 -42.15
C PRO A 102 3.88 73.12 -40.89
N ILE A 103 3.13 72.26 -40.22
CA ILE A 103 2.41 72.55 -38.98
C ILE A 103 3.11 71.76 -37.87
N LEU A 104 3.52 72.45 -36.78
CA LEU A 104 4.03 71.83 -35.57
C LEU A 104 3.36 72.46 -34.35
N MET A 105 2.72 71.62 -33.53
CA MET A 105 2.04 72.04 -32.30
C MET A 105 2.43 71.09 -31.17
N VAL A 106 3.06 71.61 -30.12
CA VAL A 106 3.40 70.86 -28.90
C VAL A 106 2.86 71.59 -27.69
N GLY A 107 2.42 70.87 -26.66
CA GLY A 107 1.86 71.51 -25.47
C GLY A 107 1.54 70.56 -24.32
N LEU A 108 1.17 71.15 -23.19
CA LEU A 108 0.66 70.47 -22.00
C LEU A 108 -0.84 70.75 -21.85
N ARG A 109 -1.61 69.75 -21.43
CA ARG A 109 -3.05 69.83 -21.17
C ARG A 109 -3.33 69.32 -19.76
N ALA A 110 -3.89 70.15 -18.90
CA ALA A 110 -4.44 69.75 -17.62
C ALA A 110 -5.97 69.66 -17.70
N ASN A 111 -6.55 68.56 -17.24
CA ASN A 111 -8.00 68.38 -17.11
C ASN A 111 -8.33 67.96 -15.69
N TRP A 112 -9.17 68.72 -14.99
CA TRP A 112 -9.53 68.46 -13.60
C TRP A 112 -11.04 68.56 -13.41
N ASN A 113 -11.65 67.46 -12.94
CA ASN A 113 -13.05 67.45 -12.56
C ASN A 113 -13.19 67.72 -11.06
N VAL A 114 -13.54 68.95 -10.69
CA VAL A 114 -13.62 69.41 -9.28
C VAL A 114 -14.95 69.03 -8.62
N PHE A 115 -16.01 68.77 -9.42
CA PHE A 115 -17.34 68.43 -8.90
C PHE A 115 -17.93 67.22 -9.64
N ASP A 116 -18.18 66.14 -8.92
CA ASP A 116 -18.57 64.83 -9.47
C ASP A 116 -19.98 64.36 -9.06
N TRP A 117 -20.75 65.19 -8.34
CA TRP A 117 -22.10 64.85 -7.85
C TRP A 117 -22.17 63.52 -7.07
N ASN A 118 -21.17 63.24 -6.21
CA ASN A 118 -21.05 61.98 -5.44
C ASN A 118 -20.87 60.70 -6.29
N LYS A 119 -20.58 60.81 -7.59
CA LYS A 119 -20.38 59.65 -8.46
C LYS A 119 -19.28 58.72 -7.94
N LEU A 120 -18.16 59.26 -7.45
CA LEU A 120 -17.06 58.45 -6.93
C LEU A 120 -17.44 57.67 -5.67
N LYS A 121 -18.31 58.25 -4.83
CA LYS A 121 -18.85 57.56 -3.66
C LYS A 121 -19.72 56.38 -4.10
N ALA A 122 -20.65 56.60 -5.03
CA ALA A 122 -21.51 55.54 -5.55
C ALA A 122 -20.72 54.39 -6.20
N GLU A 123 -19.67 54.69 -6.97
CA GLU A 123 -18.80 53.68 -7.58
C GLU A 123 -18.04 52.86 -6.53
N LYS A 124 -17.57 53.49 -5.44
CA LYS A 124 -16.91 52.78 -4.32
C LYS A 124 -17.88 51.94 -3.51
N ASP A 125 -19.09 52.44 -3.27
CA ASP A 125 -20.13 51.71 -2.54
C ASP A 125 -20.51 50.45 -3.33
N ALA A 126 -20.65 50.54 -4.65
CA ALA A 126 -20.87 49.38 -5.51
C ALA A 126 -19.74 48.34 -5.40
N LEU A 127 -18.47 48.78 -5.39
CA LEU A 127 -17.33 47.89 -5.17
C LEU A 127 -17.29 47.29 -3.76
N SER A 128 -17.80 47.98 -2.74
CA SER A 128 -17.94 47.43 -1.40
C SER A 128 -18.95 46.28 -1.38
N VAL A 129 -20.09 46.45 -2.06
CA VAL A 129 -21.08 45.37 -2.21
C VAL A 129 -20.47 44.17 -2.95
N SER A 130 -19.64 44.40 -3.98
CA SER A 130 -18.92 43.31 -4.64
C SER A 130 -17.96 42.56 -3.70
N ALA A 131 -17.28 43.26 -2.77
CA ALA A 131 -16.42 42.63 -1.78
C ALA A 131 -17.24 41.77 -0.79
N ASP A 132 -18.41 42.25 -0.37
CA ASP A 132 -19.32 41.50 0.51
C ASP A 132 -19.85 40.22 -0.17
N ILE A 133 -20.14 40.29 -1.48
CA ILE A 133 -20.51 39.12 -2.28
C ILE A 133 -19.36 38.09 -2.30
N ILE A 134 -18.12 38.52 -2.59
CA ILE A 134 -16.94 37.63 -2.58
C ILE A 134 -16.72 36.99 -1.21
N ALA A 135 -16.92 37.74 -0.12
CA ALA A 135 -16.82 37.21 1.24
C ALA A 135 -17.87 36.11 1.48
N THR A 136 -19.11 36.34 1.06
CA THR A 136 -20.21 35.37 1.18
C THR A 136 -19.96 34.11 0.33
N GLU A 137 -19.44 34.27 -0.89
CA GLU A 137 -19.06 33.16 -1.76
C GLU A 137 -17.94 32.32 -1.14
N LYS A 138 -16.93 32.96 -0.53
CA LYS A 138 -15.86 32.27 0.19
C LYS A 138 -16.39 31.46 1.37
N GLU A 139 -17.28 32.03 2.18
CA GLU A 139 -17.90 31.32 3.30
C GLU A 139 -18.73 30.12 2.82
N THR A 140 -19.52 30.31 1.77
CA THR A 140 -20.30 29.24 1.13
C THR A 140 -19.40 28.13 0.59
N PHE A 141 -18.29 28.48 -0.05
CA PHE A 141 -17.30 27.53 -0.53
C PHE A 141 -16.70 26.70 0.62
N LEU A 142 -16.31 27.35 1.72
CA LEU A 142 -15.74 26.67 2.89
C LEU A 142 -16.74 25.70 3.52
N LEU A 143 -18.01 26.12 3.66
CA LEU A 143 -19.08 25.29 4.18
C LEU A 143 -19.31 24.06 3.28
N ASN A 144 -19.46 24.26 1.97
CA ASN A 144 -19.67 23.17 1.02
C ASN A 144 -18.51 22.18 1.00
N ASN A 145 -17.27 22.67 1.06
CA ASN A 145 -16.10 21.80 1.17
C ASN A 145 -16.12 20.98 2.47
N SER A 146 -16.54 21.58 3.59
CA SER A 146 -16.68 20.84 4.86
C SER A 146 -17.76 19.75 4.77
N LEU A 147 -18.90 20.05 4.15
CA LEU A 147 -19.98 19.08 3.96
C LEU A 147 -19.54 17.93 3.06
N GLN A 148 -18.87 18.21 1.94
CA GLN A 148 -18.34 17.18 1.04
C GLN A 148 -17.32 16.27 1.71
N LEU A 149 -16.42 16.83 2.55
CA LEU A 149 -15.47 16.01 3.32
C LEU A 149 -16.18 15.08 4.31
N GLN A 150 -17.20 15.59 4.99
CA GLN A 150 -18.00 14.78 5.91
C GLN A 150 -18.77 13.67 5.18
N GLU A 151 -19.40 13.99 4.05
CA GLU A 151 -20.10 13.02 3.20
C GLU A 151 -19.15 11.91 2.73
N MET A 152 -17.98 12.27 2.20
CA MET A 152 -16.99 11.31 1.72
C MET A 152 -16.41 10.46 2.86
N SER A 153 -16.19 11.04 4.04
CA SER A 153 -15.79 10.28 5.23
C SER A 153 -16.87 9.26 5.64
N ASN A 154 -18.13 9.67 5.64
CA ASN A 154 -19.25 8.79 5.96
C ASN A 154 -19.43 7.69 4.90
N GLU A 155 -19.23 8.00 3.63
CA GLU A 155 -19.28 7.02 2.53
C GLU A 155 -18.17 5.97 2.69
N ILE A 156 -16.93 6.39 2.97
CA ILE A 156 -15.82 5.48 3.26
C ILE A 156 -16.17 4.55 4.43
N GLN A 157 -16.66 5.10 5.54
CA GLN A 157 -17.08 4.31 6.69
C GLN A 157 -18.20 3.33 6.34
N ASN A 158 -19.22 3.77 5.61
CA ASN A 158 -20.33 2.92 5.19
C ASN A 158 -19.88 1.78 4.27
N ILE A 159 -19.00 2.06 3.30
CA ILE A 159 -18.43 1.03 2.42
C ILE A 159 -17.67 -0.01 3.25
N ILE A 160 -16.84 0.42 4.21
CA ILE A 160 -16.10 -0.50 5.08
C ILE A 160 -17.07 -1.35 5.91
N LEU A 161 -18.05 -0.73 6.57
CA LEU A 161 -19.01 -1.43 7.43
C LEU A 161 -19.86 -2.43 6.65
N ASN A 162 -20.36 -2.05 5.47
CA ASN A 162 -21.20 -2.92 4.64
C ASN A 162 -20.44 -4.14 4.11
N ASN A 163 -19.13 -4.03 3.92
CA ASN A 163 -18.29 -5.13 3.42
C ASN A 163 -17.50 -5.84 4.52
N PHE A 164 -17.64 -5.43 5.78
CA PHE A 164 -16.80 -5.92 6.88
C PHE A 164 -16.96 -7.43 7.10
N LEU A 165 -18.21 -7.90 7.20
CA LEU A 165 -18.50 -9.33 7.40
C LEU A 165 -18.10 -10.17 6.18
N SER A 166 -18.25 -9.63 4.97
CA SER A 166 -17.82 -10.31 3.74
C SER A 166 -16.29 -10.45 3.70
N ALA A 167 -15.55 -9.41 4.08
CA ALA A 167 -14.10 -9.47 4.18
C ALA A 167 -13.64 -10.48 5.25
N GLU A 168 -14.28 -10.49 6.42
CA GLU A 168 -14.04 -11.49 7.47
C GLU A 168 -14.29 -12.93 6.96
N GLN A 169 -15.40 -13.15 6.25
CA GLN A 169 -15.72 -14.44 5.67
C GLN A 169 -14.70 -14.86 4.60
N ILE A 170 -14.24 -13.93 3.75
CA ILE A 170 -13.21 -14.20 2.74
C ILE A 170 -11.91 -14.65 3.41
N VAL A 171 -11.47 -13.98 4.48
CA VAL A 171 -10.27 -14.37 5.23
C VAL A 171 -10.43 -15.76 5.83
N LYS A 172 -11.59 -16.04 6.44
CA LYS A 172 -11.89 -17.35 7.04
C LYS A 172 -11.88 -18.48 6.00
N GLU A 173 -12.48 -18.27 4.83
CA GLU A 173 -12.50 -19.26 3.75
C GLU A 173 -11.12 -19.42 3.11
N PHE A 174 -10.36 -18.32 2.98
CA PHE A 174 -8.98 -18.37 2.54
C PHE A 174 -8.12 -19.24 3.48
N ASP A 175 -8.20 -19.01 4.79
CA ASP A 175 -7.50 -19.80 5.80
C ASP A 175 -7.94 -21.27 5.76
N SER A 176 -9.24 -21.54 5.63
CA SER A 176 -9.80 -22.89 5.48
C SER A 176 -9.19 -23.64 4.28
N VAL A 177 -9.10 -22.98 3.11
CA VAL A 177 -8.50 -23.57 1.91
C VAL A 177 -6.99 -23.76 2.10
N LYS A 178 -6.28 -22.75 2.62
CA LYS A 178 -4.86 -22.84 2.93
C LYS A 178 -4.56 -24.03 3.85
N TYR A 179 -5.30 -24.16 4.95
CA TYR A 179 -5.09 -25.23 5.93
C TYR A 179 -5.44 -26.61 5.40
N LYS A 180 -6.41 -26.74 4.49
CA LYS A 180 -6.65 -28.01 3.78
C LYS A 180 -5.46 -28.42 2.92
N ILE A 181 -4.86 -27.47 2.19
CA ILE A 181 -3.70 -27.73 1.33
C ILE A 181 -2.50 -28.13 2.21
N CYS A 182 -2.15 -27.30 3.19
CA CYS A 182 -1.02 -27.55 4.10
C CYS A 182 -1.22 -28.83 4.92
N GLY A 183 -2.45 -29.10 5.37
CA GLY A 183 -2.84 -30.33 6.05
C GLY A 183 -2.60 -31.57 5.23
N SER A 184 -3.07 -31.59 3.99
CA SER A 184 -2.84 -32.73 3.09
C SER A 184 -1.36 -33.00 2.80
N ILE A 185 -0.52 -31.95 2.81
CA ILE A 185 0.93 -32.10 2.64
C ILE A 185 1.54 -32.67 3.93
N ARG A 186 1.18 -32.14 5.10
CA ARG A 186 1.64 -32.65 6.40
C ARG A 186 1.28 -34.12 6.58
N GLU A 187 0.03 -34.48 6.30
CA GLU A 187 -0.46 -35.87 6.35
C GLU A 187 0.29 -36.77 5.37
N GLY A 188 0.45 -36.35 4.12
CA GLY A 188 1.19 -37.12 3.11
C GLY A 188 2.67 -37.35 3.50
N ILE A 189 3.30 -36.37 4.16
CA ILE A 189 4.66 -36.54 4.71
C ILE A 189 4.62 -37.54 5.87
N ILE A 190 3.71 -37.39 6.84
CA ILE A 190 3.55 -38.33 7.95
C ILE A 190 3.40 -39.76 7.45
N ASP A 191 2.54 -40.00 6.45
CA ASP A 191 2.30 -41.33 5.88
C ASP A 191 3.56 -41.91 5.25
N LYS A 192 4.29 -41.14 4.44
CA LYS A 192 5.56 -41.58 3.84
C LYS A 192 6.64 -41.86 4.88
N LEU A 193 6.75 -41.02 5.90
CA LEU A 193 7.70 -41.24 7.00
C LEU A 193 7.34 -42.51 7.77
N LYS A 194 6.06 -42.76 8.07
CA LYS A 194 5.61 -43.98 8.74
C LYS A 194 5.95 -45.22 7.92
N ILE A 195 5.74 -45.21 6.61
CA ILE A 195 6.08 -46.36 5.75
C ILE A 195 7.54 -46.79 5.92
N LYS A 196 8.48 -45.84 6.07
CA LYS A 196 9.92 -46.14 6.13
C LYS A 196 10.49 -46.24 7.56
N LEU A 197 9.93 -45.51 8.52
CA LEU A 197 10.57 -45.29 9.83
C LEU A 197 9.74 -45.78 11.03
N ILE A 198 8.55 -46.35 10.82
CA ILE A 198 7.64 -46.73 11.92
C ILE A 198 8.24 -47.73 12.90
N ASP A 199 9.17 -48.58 12.48
CA ASP A 199 9.79 -49.57 13.38
C ASP A 199 10.65 -48.91 14.47
N LYS A 200 11.27 -47.77 14.14
CA LYS A 200 12.21 -47.06 15.01
C LYS A 200 11.64 -45.79 15.64
N TYR A 201 10.66 -45.16 14.99
CA TYR A 201 10.15 -43.85 15.39
C TYR A 201 8.63 -43.85 15.54
N ASP A 202 8.13 -43.11 16.52
CA ASP A 202 6.75 -42.65 16.58
C ASP A 202 6.63 -41.31 15.85
N ILE A 203 5.71 -41.24 14.89
CA ILE A 203 5.54 -40.08 13.99
C ILE A 203 4.10 -39.58 14.12
N SER A 204 3.95 -38.36 14.61
CA SER A 204 2.63 -37.74 14.81
C SER A 204 2.71 -36.23 14.76
N ASP A 205 1.57 -35.58 14.57
CA ASP A 205 1.41 -34.12 14.73
C ASP A 205 0.97 -33.74 16.16
N LYS A 206 0.89 -34.73 17.08
CA LYS A 206 0.39 -34.62 18.45
C LYS A 206 -0.92 -33.80 18.54
N GLU A 207 -1.83 -34.03 17.60
CA GLU A 207 -3.15 -33.37 17.49
C GLU A 207 -3.09 -31.83 17.30
N SER A 208 -1.94 -31.29 16.91
CA SER A 208 -1.82 -29.86 16.60
C SER A 208 -2.61 -29.48 15.35
N LYS A 209 -3.36 -28.37 15.41
CA LYS A 209 -4.08 -27.88 14.23
C LYS A 209 -3.09 -27.26 13.25
N ILE A 210 -3.43 -27.34 11.96
CA ILE A 210 -2.56 -26.80 10.91
C ILE A 210 -2.29 -25.31 11.07
N GLY A 211 -3.30 -24.53 11.49
CA GLY A 211 -3.17 -23.09 11.69
C GLY A 211 -2.45 -22.67 12.98
N ASP A 212 -2.12 -23.60 13.88
CA ASP A 212 -1.44 -23.26 15.13
C ASP A 212 -0.02 -22.72 14.84
N LYS A 213 0.43 -21.81 15.70
CA LYS A 213 1.84 -21.41 15.70
C LYS A 213 2.69 -22.65 15.95
N ASN A 214 3.77 -22.83 15.18
CA ASN A 214 4.64 -24.00 15.28
C ASN A 214 3.89 -25.32 15.01
N SER A 215 2.89 -25.31 14.11
CA SER A 215 2.29 -26.53 13.58
C SER A 215 3.39 -27.40 12.97
N LYS A 216 3.55 -28.62 13.48
CA LYS A 216 4.76 -29.42 13.24
C LYS A 216 4.49 -30.91 13.19
N ILE A 217 5.43 -31.65 12.61
CA ILE A 217 5.51 -33.10 12.72
C ILE A 217 6.55 -33.42 13.80
N TRP A 218 6.19 -34.28 14.74
CA TRP A 218 7.07 -34.85 15.76
C TRP A 218 7.52 -36.23 15.32
N ILE A 219 8.80 -36.51 15.51
CA ILE A 219 9.43 -37.78 15.15
C ILE A 219 10.27 -38.20 16.37
N GLU A 220 9.69 -39.09 17.18
CA GLU A 220 10.21 -39.51 18.48
C GLU A 220 10.81 -40.91 18.37
N SER A 221 12.06 -41.10 18.80
CA SER A 221 12.67 -42.45 18.78
C SER A 221 12.03 -43.36 19.81
N LYS A 222 11.71 -44.59 19.41
CA LYS A 222 11.21 -45.64 20.31
C LYS A 222 12.28 -46.19 21.24
N GLU A 223 13.56 -46.08 20.87
CA GLU A 223 14.67 -46.60 21.67
C GLU A 223 15.00 -45.72 22.88
N TYR A 224 14.65 -44.42 22.84
CA TYR A 224 15.02 -43.46 23.89
C TYR A 224 13.91 -42.45 24.23
N ILE A 225 12.72 -43.00 24.51
CA ILE A 225 11.54 -42.23 24.91
C ILE A 225 11.82 -41.41 26.18
N GLY A 226 11.43 -40.12 26.17
CA GLY A 226 11.42 -39.27 27.37
C GLY A 226 12.64 -38.36 27.59
N ASN A 227 13.70 -38.47 26.79
CA ASN A 227 14.93 -37.66 26.97
C ASN A 227 14.88 -36.25 26.38
N SER A 228 13.69 -35.79 25.99
CA SER A 228 13.45 -34.41 25.53
C SER A 228 14.14 -34.07 24.19
N LEU A 229 14.82 -35.03 23.54
CA LEU A 229 15.42 -34.89 22.21
C LEU A 229 14.56 -35.60 21.16
N LEU A 230 14.09 -34.83 20.19
CA LEU A 230 13.12 -35.27 19.18
C LEU A 230 13.50 -34.70 17.83
N PHE A 231 13.31 -35.45 16.75
CA PHE A 231 13.30 -34.83 15.42
C PHE A 231 11.95 -34.14 15.21
N ALA A 232 11.96 -33.02 14.50
CA ALA A 232 10.73 -32.34 14.13
C ALA A 232 10.87 -31.53 12.84
N VAL A 233 9.72 -31.26 12.23
CA VAL A 233 9.58 -30.47 10.99
C VAL A 233 8.53 -29.39 11.21
N GLU A 234 8.89 -28.11 11.04
CA GLU A 234 7.99 -26.96 11.23
C GLU A 234 8.41 -25.75 10.38
N PRO A 235 7.55 -24.74 10.13
CA PRO A 235 6.13 -24.67 10.47
C PRO A 235 5.19 -24.97 9.27
N PHE A 236 4.21 -25.85 9.46
CA PHE A 236 3.17 -26.12 8.45
C PHE A 236 2.09 -25.02 8.37
N SER A 237 2.01 -24.12 9.35
CA SER A 237 1.15 -22.93 9.32
C SER A 237 1.72 -21.77 8.51
N GLY A 238 3.04 -21.79 8.24
CA GLY A 238 3.80 -20.61 7.83
C GLY A 238 4.04 -19.61 8.97
N ASN A 239 3.74 -19.98 10.23
CA ASN A 239 3.98 -19.16 11.42
C ASN A 239 4.81 -19.96 12.42
N GLY A 240 6.14 -19.91 12.27
CA GLY A 240 7.10 -20.63 13.11
C GLY A 240 7.82 -19.72 14.11
N GLY A 241 8.57 -20.35 15.02
CA GLY A 241 9.41 -19.66 15.98
C GLY A 241 10.69 -19.08 15.38
N ILE A 242 11.23 -19.74 14.35
CA ILE A 242 12.48 -19.36 13.67
C ILE A 242 12.22 -18.53 12.40
N GLY A 243 11.04 -18.67 11.82
CA GLY A 243 10.66 -17.99 10.57
C GLY A 243 9.39 -18.60 9.98
N THR A 244 9.11 -18.28 8.74
CA THR A 244 7.94 -18.74 7.97
C THR A 244 8.26 -19.96 7.10
N GLU A 245 9.50 -20.08 6.64
CA GLU A 245 10.02 -21.16 5.82
C GLU A 245 10.11 -22.48 6.61
N LEU A 246 9.72 -23.58 5.96
CA LEU A 246 9.73 -24.93 6.51
C LEU A 246 11.16 -25.43 6.67
N PHE A 247 11.43 -26.04 7.82
CA PHE A 247 12.71 -26.65 8.13
C PHE A 247 12.52 -27.93 8.93
N CYS A 248 13.58 -28.73 8.99
CA CYS A 248 13.70 -29.84 9.92
C CYS A 248 14.85 -29.58 10.90
N GLY A 249 14.83 -30.29 12.03
CA GLY A 249 15.87 -30.17 13.04
C GLY A 249 15.63 -31.11 14.20
N ILE A 250 16.45 -30.96 15.24
CA ILE A 250 16.28 -31.67 16.52
C ILE A 250 15.80 -30.66 17.55
N ILE A 251 14.71 -30.98 18.25
CA ILE A 251 14.20 -30.22 19.39
C ILE A 251 14.80 -30.80 20.66
N ASP A 252 15.52 -29.96 21.41
CA ASP A 252 15.86 -30.15 22.81
C ASP A 252 14.79 -29.47 23.67
N LEU A 253 13.73 -30.21 23.98
CA LEU A 253 12.56 -29.71 24.71
C LEU A 253 13.01 -29.09 26.03
N GLN A 254 12.59 -27.83 26.23
CA GLN A 254 12.93 -27.01 27.41
C GLN A 254 14.44 -26.78 27.59
N ASN A 255 15.27 -26.99 26.55
CA ASN A 255 16.72 -26.79 26.61
C ASN A 255 17.41 -27.64 27.70
N LYS A 256 16.89 -28.82 28.04
CA LYS A 256 17.45 -29.65 29.10
C LYS A 256 18.90 -30.06 28.86
N ASN A 257 19.30 -30.15 27.58
CA ASN A 257 20.62 -30.64 27.18
C ASN A 257 21.51 -29.54 26.58
N LYS A 258 21.18 -28.26 26.79
CA LYS A 258 21.88 -27.12 26.18
C LYS A 258 23.40 -27.16 26.37
N ASP A 259 23.87 -27.43 27.59
CA ASP A 259 25.31 -27.43 27.92
C ASP A 259 26.09 -28.52 27.17
N LEU A 260 25.42 -29.61 26.78
CA LEU A 260 26.03 -30.65 25.96
C LEU A 260 26.20 -30.17 24.52
N PHE A 261 25.15 -29.61 23.91
CA PHE A 261 25.21 -29.11 22.53
C PHE A 261 26.18 -27.93 22.35
N VAL A 262 26.46 -27.14 23.39
CA VAL A 262 27.52 -26.11 23.35
C VAL A 262 28.90 -26.72 23.06
N LYS A 263 29.14 -27.96 23.47
CA LYS A 263 30.41 -28.67 23.24
C LYS A 263 30.46 -29.37 21.89
N ILE A 264 29.35 -29.42 21.15
CA ILE A 264 29.22 -30.12 19.87
C ILE A 264 28.91 -29.07 18.77
N PRO A 265 29.92 -28.35 18.27
CA PRO A 265 29.72 -27.19 17.39
C PRO A 265 29.11 -27.53 16.03
N GLU A 266 29.03 -28.81 15.65
CA GLU A 266 28.37 -29.25 14.41
C GLU A 266 26.85 -29.03 14.44
N PHE A 267 26.24 -28.94 15.63
CA PHE A 267 24.83 -28.63 15.81
C PHE A 267 24.64 -27.13 16.02
N ASN A 268 24.12 -26.43 15.02
CA ASN A 268 23.69 -25.04 15.21
C ASN A 268 22.63 -24.95 16.32
N GLN A 269 22.54 -23.83 17.03
CA GLN A 269 21.60 -23.67 18.14
C GLN A 269 20.70 -22.47 17.91
N ASN A 270 19.38 -22.68 17.98
CA ASN A 270 18.40 -21.60 17.89
C ASN A 270 17.22 -21.88 18.83
N GLY A 271 17.21 -21.26 20.01
CA GLY A 271 16.21 -21.55 21.03
C GLY A 271 16.25 -23.03 21.45
N TRP A 272 15.13 -23.74 21.30
CA TRP A 272 15.03 -25.18 21.57
C TRP A 272 15.53 -26.06 20.40
N TRP A 273 15.84 -25.45 19.26
CA TRP A 273 16.28 -26.17 18.07
C TRP A 273 17.79 -26.39 18.05
N ARG A 274 18.17 -27.55 17.53
CA ARG A 274 19.52 -28.01 17.23
C ARG A 274 19.57 -28.47 15.78
N ASP A 275 20.61 -28.07 15.06
CA ASP A 275 20.85 -28.41 13.65
C ASP A 275 19.64 -28.15 12.73
N VAL A 276 19.13 -26.92 12.78
CA VAL A 276 18.09 -26.42 11.88
C VAL A 276 18.57 -26.49 10.44
N LYS A 277 17.80 -27.16 9.58
CA LYS A 277 18.02 -27.32 8.14
C LYS A 277 16.77 -26.95 7.36
N PHE A 278 16.87 -25.90 6.55
CA PHE A 278 15.85 -25.57 5.56
C PHE A 278 15.90 -26.55 4.40
N PHE A 279 14.73 -26.79 3.79
CA PHE A 279 14.62 -27.65 2.63
C PHE A 279 15.12 -26.96 1.37
N GLN A 280 15.48 -27.75 0.36
CA GLN A 280 15.76 -27.21 -0.96
C GLN A 280 14.50 -26.58 -1.57
N ASP A 281 14.70 -25.51 -2.33
CA ASP A 281 13.63 -24.88 -3.12
C ASP A 281 12.93 -25.91 -4.01
N PHE A 282 11.61 -25.80 -4.12
CA PHE A 282 10.80 -26.64 -4.97
C PHE A 282 10.29 -25.81 -6.15
N GLU A 283 10.66 -26.23 -7.36
CA GLU A 283 10.48 -25.44 -8.58
C GLU A 283 11.24 -24.10 -8.46
N ASN A 284 10.51 -23.00 -8.26
CA ASN A 284 11.06 -21.66 -8.05
C ASN A 284 10.61 -21.05 -6.70
N PHE A 285 10.14 -21.90 -5.79
CA PHE A 285 9.61 -21.47 -4.49
C PHE A 285 10.47 -22.00 -3.36
N LYS A 286 10.76 -21.12 -2.40
CA LYS A 286 11.08 -21.54 -1.04
C LYS A 286 9.90 -22.28 -0.45
N ILE A 287 10.15 -23.24 0.43
CA ILE A 287 9.08 -24.01 1.08
C ILE A 287 8.46 -23.18 2.21
N ASP A 288 7.63 -22.19 1.86
CA ASP A 288 7.02 -21.26 2.81
C ASP A 288 5.50 -21.29 2.71
N PHE A 289 4.85 -21.88 3.72
CA PHE A 289 3.38 -21.98 3.76
C PHE A 289 2.68 -20.65 4.10
N SER A 290 3.41 -19.56 4.34
CA SER A 290 2.87 -18.20 4.40
C SER A 290 2.76 -17.53 3.02
N ASP A 291 3.48 -18.03 1.99
CA ASP A 291 3.42 -17.48 0.64
C ASP A 291 2.16 -17.92 -0.11
N SER A 292 1.24 -16.97 -0.32
CA SER A 292 -0.01 -17.18 -1.06
C SER A 292 0.20 -17.67 -2.50
N ASN A 293 1.31 -17.30 -3.16
CA ASN A 293 1.60 -17.78 -4.50
C ASN A 293 1.98 -19.26 -4.49
N PHE A 294 2.80 -19.67 -3.53
CA PHE A 294 3.17 -21.08 -3.34
C PHE A 294 1.95 -21.94 -3.00
N ILE A 295 1.12 -21.50 -2.03
CA ILE A 295 -0.14 -22.18 -1.69
C ILE A 295 -1.06 -22.27 -2.90
N GLY A 296 -1.23 -21.17 -3.64
CA GLY A 296 -2.05 -21.11 -4.84
C GLY A 296 -1.54 -22.04 -5.96
N PHE A 297 -0.21 -22.14 -6.12
CA PHE A 297 0.43 -23.06 -7.06
C PHE A 297 0.13 -24.52 -6.70
N LEU A 298 0.32 -24.92 -5.44
CA LEU A 298 0.06 -26.29 -4.98
C LEU A 298 -1.43 -26.64 -5.02
N GLY A 299 -2.30 -25.69 -4.70
CA GLY A 299 -3.76 -25.87 -4.75
C GLY A 299 -4.27 -26.13 -6.17
N LYS A 300 -3.62 -25.57 -7.20
CA LYS A 300 -4.00 -25.74 -8.61
C LYS A 300 -3.37 -26.98 -9.26
N ASN A 301 -2.26 -27.48 -8.73
CA ASN A 301 -1.46 -28.54 -9.34
C ASN A 301 -1.32 -29.73 -8.39
N LYS A 302 -2.27 -30.68 -8.46
CA LYS A 302 -2.30 -31.84 -7.56
C LYS A 302 -1.04 -32.70 -7.67
N ASP A 303 -0.57 -32.95 -8.89
CA ASP A 303 0.64 -33.77 -9.14
C ASP A 303 1.88 -33.13 -8.52
N LYS A 304 2.00 -31.79 -8.63
CA LYS A 304 3.10 -31.03 -8.01
C LYS A 304 3.06 -31.06 -6.49
N LYS A 305 1.87 -31.10 -5.89
CA LYS A 305 1.72 -31.30 -4.46
C LYS A 305 2.22 -32.69 -4.02
N GLU A 306 1.93 -33.73 -4.80
CA GLU A 306 2.40 -35.10 -4.53
C GLU A 306 3.93 -35.23 -4.70
N GLU A 307 4.50 -34.61 -5.74
CA GLU A 307 5.95 -34.50 -5.96
C GLU A 307 6.64 -33.80 -4.77
N LEU A 308 6.08 -32.68 -4.29
CA LEU A 308 6.62 -31.97 -3.12
C LEU A 308 6.63 -32.86 -1.87
N VAL A 309 5.52 -33.56 -1.59
CA VAL A 309 5.43 -34.49 -0.46
C VAL A 309 6.51 -35.56 -0.55
N GLN A 310 6.76 -36.11 -1.74
CA GLN A 310 7.82 -37.09 -1.95
C GLN A 310 9.22 -36.50 -1.73
N ALA A 311 9.51 -35.33 -2.30
CA ALA A 311 10.79 -34.66 -2.17
C ALA A 311 11.11 -34.28 -0.71
N LEU A 312 10.14 -33.71 0.01
CA LEU A 312 10.28 -33.36 1.43
C LEU A 312 10.47 -34.60 2.29
N SER A 313 9.67 -35.65 2.08
CA SER A 313 9.81 -36.88 2.86
C SER A 313 11.19 -37.50 2.70
N GLN A 314 11.71 -37.53 1.46
CA GLN A 314 13.04 -38.07 1.19
C GLN A 314 14.13 -37.25 1.91
N GLN A 315 14.08 -35.92 1.83
CA GLN A 315 15.03 -35.03 2.53
C GLN A 315 14.95 -35.20 4.06
N ILE A 316 13.74 -35.34 4.62
CA ILE A 316 13.55 -35.57 6.06
C ILE A 316 14.18 -36.91 6.48
N ILE A 317 13.96 -37.97 5.69
CA ILE A 317 14.50 -39.29 6.00
C ILE A 317 16.02 -39.28 5.93
N GLU A 318 16.60 -38.71 4.89
CA GLU A 318 18.05 -38.57 4.74
C GLU A 318 18.66 -37.79 5.92
N TYR A 319 17.99 -36.72 6.35
CA TYR A 319 18.41 -35.95 7.51
C TYR A 319 18.40 -36.81 8.80
N ILE A 320 17.30 -37.53 9.07
CA ILE A 320 17.20 -38.41 10.25
C ILE A 320 18.27 -39.49 10.22
N GLU A 321 18.43 -40.20 9.10
CA GLU A 321 19.43 -41.27 8.93
C GLU A 321 20.86 -40.73 9.13
N SER A 322 21.14 -39.50 8.67
CA SER A 322 22.45 -38.87 8.85
C SER A 322 22.78 -38.50 10.31
N ARG A 323 21.76 -38.29 11.15
CA ARG A 323 21.91 -37.85 12.54
C ARG A 323 21.63 -38.94 13.58
N GLU A 324 20.96 -40.01 13.19
CA GLU A 324 20.50 -41.09 14.07
C GLU A 324 21.61 -41.62 14.97
N LYS A 325 22.76 -41.98 14.39
CA LYS A 325 23.89 -42.55 15.16
C LYS A 325 24.48 -41.56 16.15
N VAL A 326 24.65 -40.30 15.74
CA VAL A 326 25.22 -39.24 16.60
C VAL A 326 24.25 -38.92 17.74
N LEU A 327 22.96 -38.82 17.44
CA LEU A 327 21.93 -38.53 18.44
C LEU A 327 21.81 -39.67 19.47
N PHE A 328 22.00 -40.93 19.04
CA PHE A 328 22.03 -42.07 19.93
C PHE A 328 23.23 -42.07 20.90
N GLU A 329 24.43 -41.68 20.43
CA GLU A 329 25.59 -41.53 21.31
C GLU A 329 25.42 -40.38 22.30
N ILE A 330 24.87 -39.24 21.85
CA ILE A 330 24.48 -38.11 22.71
C ILE A 330 23.49 -38.58 23.79
N TYR A 331 22.51 -39.40 23.41
CA TYR A 331 21.54 -39.97 24.35
C TYR A 331 22.20 -40.84 25.44
N LYS A 332 23.17 -41.70 25.07
CA LYS A 332 23.90 -42.53 26.04
C LYS A 332 24.63 -41.65 27.05
N GLU A 333 25.33 -40.61 26.59
CA GLU A 333 26.07 -39.69 27.46
C GLU A 333 25.14 -38.98 28.46
N ILE A 334 23.97 -38.51 28.00
CA ILE A 334 22.95 -37.89 28.86
C ILE A 334 22.47 -38.88 29.93
N THR A 335 22.19 -40.11 29.53
CA THR A 335 21.65 -41.15 30.42
C THR A 335 22.67 -41.60 31.46
N GLU A 336 23.94 -41.74 31.09
CA GLU A 336 25.03 -42.04 32.01
C GLU A 336 25.25 -40.91 33.02
N LYS A 337 25.16 -39.64 32.59
CA LYS A 337 25.26 -38.49 33.47
C LYS A 337 24.12 -38.46 34.49
N ASN A 338 22.89 -38.75 34.07
CA ASN A 338 21.72 -38.78 34.94
C ASN A 338 21.70 -39.96 35.92
N LYS A 339 22.46 -41.04 35.68
CA LYS A 339 22.65 -42.15 36.63
C LYS A 339 23.72 -41.88 37.71
N LYS A 340 24.57 -40.87 37.50
CA LYS A 340 25.68 -40.50 38.40
C LYS A 340 25.28 -39.46 39.46
N PHE A 341 24.05 -38.97 39.41
CA PHE A 341 23.40 -38.11 40.41
C PHE A 341 22.13 -38.81 40.90
#